data_AF-A0A6C2CAS5-F1
#
_entry.id   AF-A0A6C2CAS5-F1
#
_cell.length_a   1.000
_cell.length_b   1.000
_cell.length_c   1.000
_cell.angle_alpha   90.00
_cell.angle_beta   90.00
_cell.angle_gamma   90.00
#
_symmetry.space_group_name_H-M   'P 1'
#
loop_
_entity.id
_entity.type
_entity.pdbx_description
1 polymer ?
#
loop_
_entity_poly.entity_id
_entity_poly.type
_entity_poly.pdbx_seq_one_letter_code
_entity_poly.pdbx_strand_id
1 'polypeptide(L)' 'MAEKLIQLRIDEDIKNKSDEIFAKQGLTTQGAIKVFLTQVGNTGYSPFDNLFRPKN' A
#
# COMPACT_ATOMS: atom_id res chain seq x y z
N MET A 1 10.52 12.33 16.20
CA MET A 1 9.67 12.26 14.98
C MET A 1 8.26 11.93 15.41
N ALA A 2 7.25 12.64 14.93
CA ALA A 2 5.86 12.38 15.31
C ALA A 2 5.27 11.28 14.43
N GLU A 3 4.95 10.14 15.01
CA GLU A 3 4.24 9.08 14.30
C GLU A 3 2.76 9.42 14.13
N LYS A 4 2.17 9.03 13.00
CA LYS A 4 0.75 9.23 12.69
C LYS A 4 0.13 7.88 12.30
N LEU A 5 -1.09 7.65 12.76
CA LEU A 5 -1.86 6.45 12.44
C LEU A 5 -2.69 6.66 11.18
N ILE A 6 -2.73 5.63 10.34
CA ILE A 6 -3.58 5.57 9.15
C ILE A 6 -4.67 4.52 9.42
N GLN A 7 -5.93 4.94 9.37
CA GLN A 7 -7.09 4.06 9.49
C GLN A 7 -7.85 4.06 8.18
N LEU A 8 -8.06 2.88 7.60
CA LEU A 8 -8.71 2.70 6.30
C LEU A 8 -9.81 1.66 6.44
N ARG A 9 -10.92 1.88 5.73
CA ARG A 9 -11.97 0.87 5.55
C ARG A 9 -11.70 0.13 4.25
N ILE A 10 -11.64 -1.18 4.32
CA ILE A 10 -11.52 -2.07 3.18
C ILE A 10 -12.45 -3.26 3.40
N ASP A 11 -12.83 -3.89 2.30
CA ASP A 11 -13.61 -5.13 2.33
C ASP A 11 -12.85 -6.24 3.08
N GLU A 12 -13.59 -7.04 3.87
CA GLU A 12 -13.01 -8.09 4.71
C GLU A 12 -12.30 -9.17 3.87
N ASP A 13 -12.89 -9.58 2.75
CA ASP A 13 -12.28 -10.60 1.90
C ASP A 13 -11.00 -10.10 1.25
N ILE A 14 -10.97 -8.83 0.84
CA ILE A 14 -9.78 -8.19 0.29
C ILE A 14 -8.69 -8.10 1.35
N LYS A 15 -9.05 -7.73 2.59
CA LYS A 15 -8.13 -7.68 3.73
C LYS A 15 -7.52 -9.05 3.99
N ASN A 16 -8.34 -10.09 4.10
CA ASN A 16 -7.89 -11.44 4.42
C ASN A 16 -7.00 -12.02 3.32
N LYS A 17 -7.37 -11.87 2.05
CA LYS A 17 -6.54 -12.29 0.91
C LYS A 17 -5.19 -11.57 0.89
N SER A 18 -5.18 -10.27 1.17
CA SER A 18 -3.95 -9.48 1.20
C SER A 18 -3.01 -9.95 2.32
N ASP A 19 -3.55 -10.19 3.52
CA ASP A 19 -2.77 -10.72 4.65
C ASP A 19 -2.14 -12.08 4.32
N GLU A 20 -2.89 -13.01 3.70
CA GLU A 20 -2.34 -14.31 3.31
C GLU A 20 -1.20 -14.20 2.29
N ILE A 21 -1.35 -13.30 1.30
CA ILE A 21 -0.33 -13.09 0.28
C ILE A 21 0.94 -12.51 0.89
N PHE A 22 0.81 -11.47 1.73
CA PHE A 22 1.96 -10.84 2.37
C PHE A 22 2.60 -11.76 3.42
N ALA A 23 1.82 -12.56 4.14
CA ALA A 23 2.35 -13.51 5.12
C ALA A 23 3.27 -14.55 4.47
N LYS A 24 2.95 -15.02 3.25
CA LYS A 24 3.83 -15.91 2.46
C LYS A 24 5.17 -15.27 2.10
N GLN A 25 5.24 -13.95 2.13
CA GLN A 25 6.45 -13.15 1.86
C GLN A 25 7.15 -12.69 3.15
N GLY A 26 6.67 -13.11 4.33
CA GLY A 26 7.19 -12.66 5.62
C GLY A 26 6.81 -11.22 5.99
N LEU A 27 5.75 -10.68 5.38
CA LEU A 27 5.27 -9.32 5.60
C LEU A 27 3.87 -9.32 6.22
N THR A 28 3.58 -8.27 6.98
CA THR A 28 2.19 -7.93 7.36
C THR A 28 1.63 -6.93 6.36
N THR A 29 0.30 -6.86 6.21
CA THR A 29 -0.33 -5.83 5.37
C THR A 29 0.05 -4.42 5.81
N GLN A 30 0.13 -4.16 7.12
CA GLN A 30 0.58 -2.87 7.65
C GLN A 30 2.04 -2.57 7.27
N GLY A 31 2.92 -3.57 7.34
CA GLY A 31 4.32 -3.45 6.92
C GLY A 31 4.44 -3.14 5.43
N ALA A 32 3.67 -3.84 4.59
CA ALA A 32 3.62 -3.60 3.16
C ALA A 32 3.13 -2.17 2.84
N ILE A 33 2.06 -1.70 3.50
CA ILE A 33 1.55 -0.32 3.35
C ILE A 33 2.60 0.71 3.80
N LYS A 34 3.31 0.46 4.90
CA LYS A 34 4.38 1.35 5.37
C LYS A 34 5.49 1.48 4.33
N VAL A 35 5.96 0.36 3.77
CA VAL A 35 6.98 0.36 2.71
C VAL A 35 6.46 1.10 1.48
N PHE A 36 5.23 0.81 1.06
CA PHE A 36 4.59 1.48 -0.07
C PHE A 36 4.57 3.01 0.10
N LEU A 37 4.02 3.52 1.21
CA LEU A 37 3.93 4.96 1.47
C LEU A 37 5.31 5.61 1.60
N THR A 38 6.28 4.90 2.20
CA THR A 38 7.66 5.37 2.31
C THR A 38 8.27 5.55 0.93
N GLN A 39 8.07 4.59 0.02
CA GLN A 39 8.60 4.69 -1.34
C GLN A 39 7.94 5.81 -2.13
N VAL A 40 6.62 5.96 -2.05
CA VAL A 40 5.91 7.07 -2.71
C VAL A 40 6.42 8.42 -2.19
N GLY A 41 6.52 8.59 -0.87
CA GLY A 41 7.00 9.83 -0.25
C GLY A 41 8.44 10.18 -0.60
N ASN A 42 9.33 9.17 -0.67
CA ASN A 42 10.75 9.38 -0.96
C ASN A 42 11.04 9.56 -2.46
N THR A 43 10.33 8.85 -3.33
CA THR A 43 10.61 8.86 -4.77
C THR A 43 9.78 9.89 -5.53
N GLY A 44 8.63 10.30 -4.99
CA GLY A 44 7.66 11.15 -5.69
C GLY A 44 6.87 10.41 -6.77
N TYR A 45 7.10 9.11 -6.96
CA TYR A 45 6.41 8.28 -7.95
C TYR A 45 5.41 7.36 -7.28
N SER A 46 4.21 7.32 -7.85
CA SER A 46 3.15 6.40 -7.46
C SER A 46 3.09 5.23 -8.44
N PRO A 47 2.78 4.00 -8.01
CA PRO A 47 2.47 2.92 -8.93
C PRO A 47 1.20 3.20 -9.77
N PHE A 48 0.44 4.24 -9.42
CA PHE A 48 -0.68 4.74 -10.20
C PHE A 48 -0.30 5.83 -11.21
N ASP A 49 0.97 6.22 -11.28
CA ASP A 49 1.44 7.19 -12.26
C ASP A 49 1.15 6.69 -13.67
N ASN A 50 0.62 7.58 -14.51
CA ASN A 50 0.18 7.30 -15.88
C ASN A 50 -1.05 6.37 -16.02
N LEU A 51 -1.56 5.78 -14.93
CA LEU A 51 -2.73 4.89 -15.01
C LEU A 51 -4.01 5.62 -15.43
N PHE A 52 -4.11 6.91 -15.08
CA PHE A 52 -5.24 7.78 -15.40
C PHE A 52 -4.95 8.78 -16.53
N ARG A 53 -3.81 8.66 -17.21
CA ARG A 53 -3.54 9.51 -18.38
C ARG A 53 -4.40 9.02 -19.56
N PRO A 54 -5.11 9.90 -20.26
CA PRO A 54 -5.81 9.51 -21.48
C PRO A 54 -4.79 8.91 -22.45
N LYS A 55 -5.11 7.75 -23.02
CA LYS A 55 -4.37 7.22 -24.16
C LYS A 55 -4.59 8.18 -25.32
N ASN A 56 -3.57 8.95 -25.67
CA ASN A 56 -3.50 9.67 -26.94
C ASN A 56 -3.50 8.67 -28.10
#